data_AF-D5BS52-F1
#
_entry.id   AF-D5BS52-F1
#
_cell.length_a   1.000
_cell.length_b   1.000
_cell.length_c   1.000
_cell.angle_alpha   90.00
_cell.angle_beta   90.00
_cell.angle_gamma   90.00
#
_symmetry.space_group_name_H-M   'P 1'
#
loop_
_entity.id
_entity.type
_entity.pdbx_description
1 polymer ?
#
loop_
_entity_poly.entity_id
_entity_poly.type
_entity_poly.pdbx_seq_one_letter_code
_entity_poly.pdbx_strand_id
1 'polypeptide(L)'
;MTDIRTSKTQTLIDTVERSLDSALVRLDDAANLRAMLAEIEKQVQDVWPEIESSQVGGTFSADDKVQLSAILDKINLLEAKTRARLVWSDDLGKYIRKSLDKSI
;
A
#
# COMPACT_ATOMS: atom_id res chain seq x y z
N MET A 1 9.05 23.06 -22.48
CA MET A 1 8.75 23.58 -21.14
C MET A 1 8.02 22.46 -20.42
N THR A 2 8.74 21.65 -19.65
CA THR A 2 8.15 20.49 -18.96
C THR A 2 7.23 21.01 -17.86
N ASP A 3 5.96 20.64 -17.93
CA ASP A 3 4.91 21.16 -17.06
C ASP A 3 5.19 20.75 -15.60
N ILE A 4 5.32 21.72 -14.70
CA ILE A 4 5.63 21.50 -13.27
C ILE A 4 4.56 20.59 -12.62
N ARG A 5 3.35 20.59 -13.19
CA ARG A 5 2.23 19.72 -12.79
C ARG A 5 2.51 18.23 -13.02
N THR A 6 3.11 17.87 -14.16
CA THR A 6 3.50 16.48 -14.47
C THR A 6 4.60 16.00 -13.51
N SER A 7 5.47 16.91 -13.06
CA SER A 7 6.56 16.59 -12.13
C SER A 7 6.06 16.15 -10.75
N LYS A 8 5.03 16.79 -10.18
CA LYS A 8 4.55 16.43 -8.83
C LYS A 8 3.80 15.10 -8.80
N THR A 9 2.88 14.89 -9.73
CA THR A 9 2.13 13.61 -9.84
C THR A 9 3.09 12.45 -10.05
N GLN A 10 4.02 12.57 -11.00
CA GLN A 10 5.01 11.53 -11.26
C GLN A 10 5.90 11.26 -10.04
N THR A 11 6.34 12.33 -9.34
CA THR A 11 7.15 12.18 -8.12
C THR A 11 6.40 11.41 -7.03
N LEU A 12 5.10 11.70 -6.82
CA LEU A 12 4.30 10.96 -5.85
C LEU A 12 4.17 9.49 -6.27
N ILE A 13 3.83 9.24 -7.53
CA ILE A 13 3.68 7.89 -8.08
C ILE A 13 4.96 7.08 -7.84
N ASP A 14 6.12 7.59 -8.28
CA ASP A 14 7.40 6.90 -8.15
C ASP A 14 7.77 6.63 -6.69
N THR A 15 7.42 7.56 -5.79
CA THR A 15 7.71 7.44 -4.36
C THR A 15 6.82 6.40 -3.70
N VAL A 16 5.52 6.45 -3.95
CA VAL A 16 4.53 5.49 -3.42
C VAL A 16 4.82 4.10 -3.97
N GLU A 17 5.12 3.99 -5.26
CA GLU A 17 5.44 2.72 -5.90
C GLU A 17 6.65 2.04 -5.24
N ARG A 18 7.75 2.78 -5.06
CA ARG A 18 8.97 2.26 -4.40
C ARG A 18 8.72 1.84 -2.95
N SER A 19 7.90 2.61 -2.24
CA SER A 19 7.55 2.31 -0.84
C SER A 19 6.69 1.06 -0.74
N LEU A 20 5.73 0.87 -1.66
CA LEU A 20 4.92 -0.35 -1.74
C LEU A 20 5.74 -1.59 -2.09
N ASP A 21 6.68 -1.47 -3.04
CA ASP A 21 7.60 -2.57 -3.37
C ASP A 21 8.46 -2.95 -2.15
N SER A 22 8.93 -1.97 -1.39
CA SER A 22 9.69 -2.20 -0.16
C SER A 22 8.84 -2.89 0.91
N ALA A 23 7.58 -2.50 1.05
CA ALA A 23 6.63 -3.11 2.00
C ALA A 23 6.33 -4.57 1.64
N LEU A 24 6.19 -4.90 0.35
CA LEU A 24 5.93 -6.26 -0.12
C LEU A 24 7.05 -7.25 0.22
N VAL A 25 8.30 -6.78 0.31
CA VAL A 25 9.46 -7.62 0.67
C VAL A 25 9.56 -7.84 2.18
N ARG A 26 8.98 -6.96 3.02
CA ARG A 26 9.11 -6.98 4.49
C ARG A 26 7.86 -7.45 5.22
N LEU A 27 7.06 -8.31 4.60
CA LEU A 27 5.80 -8.79 5.18
C LEU A 27 5.97 -9.52 6.51
N ASP A 28 7.16 -10.08 6.76
CA ASP A 28 7.57 -10.80 7.97
C ASP A 28 7.91 -9.92 9.16
N ASP A 29 8.16 -8.64 8.96
CA ASP A 29 8.40 -7.68 10.02
C ASP A 29 7.19 -6.77 10.21
N ALA A 30 6.29 -7.16 11.11
CA ALA A 30 5.03 -6.44 11.35
C ALA A 30 5.25 -5.00 11.83
N ALA A 31 6.30 -4.73 12.61
CA ALA A 31 6.57 -3.39 13.13
C ALA A 31 7.07 -2.48 12.01
N ASN A 32 8.03 -2.95 11.22
CA ASN A 32 8.54 -2.19 10.07
C ASN A 32 7.47 -2.03 8.98
N LEU A 33 6.67 -3.07 8.70
CA LEU A 33 5.57 -2.99 7.75
C LEU A 33 4.55 -1.91 8.17
N ARG A 34 4.17 -1.88 9.46
CA ARG A 34 3.25 -0.86 9.98
C ARG A 34 3.81 0.55 9.83
N ALA A 35 5.08 0.75 10.16
CA ALA A 35 5.74 2.05 10.01
C ALA A 35 5.80 2.50 8.54
N MET A 36 6.12 1.57 7.62
CA MET A 36 6.13 1.85 6.18
C MET A 36 4.75 2.23 5.65
N LEU A 37 3.70 1.51 6.06
CA LEU A 37 2.34 1.82 5.64
C LEU A 37 1.87 3.18 6.13
N ALA A 38 2.20 3.54 7.37
CA ALA A 38 1.89 4.87 7.91
C ALA A 38 2.63 5.99 7.15
N GLU A 39 3.87 5.74 6.74
CA GLU A 39 4.65 6.70 5.95
C GLU A 39 4.06 6.85 4.53
N ILE A 40 3.66 5.75 3.88
CA ILE A 40 2.97 5.80 2.57
C ILE A 40 1.67 6.60 2.68
N GLU A 41 0.85 6.31 3.70
CA GLU A 41 -0.41 7.02 3.93
C GLU A 41 -0.17 8.52 4.11
N LYS A 42 0.81 8.89 4.94
CA LYS A 42 1.19 10.28 5.17
C LYS A 42 1.64 10.98 3.88
N GLN A 43 2.52 10.35 3.11
CA GLN A 43 3.01 10.92 1.84
C GLN A 43 1.88 11.18 0.85
N VAL A 44 0.92 10.27 0.75
CA VAL A 44 -0.28 10.47 -0.06
C VAL A 44 -1.11 11.62 0.50
N GLN A 45 -1.41 11.64 1.80
CA GLN A 45 -2.20 12.71 2.43
C GLN A 45 -1.58 14.10 2.27
N ASP A 46 -0.25 14.20 2.36
CA ASP A 46 0.47 15.48 2.28
C ASP A 46 0.45 16.05 0.84
N VAL A 47 0.57 15.19 -0.18
CA VAL A 47 0.76 15.63 -1.58
C VAL A 47 -0.53 15.60 -2.39
N TRP A 48 -1.47 14.70 -2.07
CA TRP A 48 -2.69 14.48 -2.85
C TRP A 48 -3.57 15.73 -2.99
N PRO A 49 -3.80 16.56 -1.95
CA PRO A 49 -4.60 17.78 -2.10
C PRO A 49 -4.00 18.78 -3.11
N GLU A 50 -2.66 18.86 -3.18
CA GLU A 50 -1.99 19.69 -4.17
C GLU A 50 -2.16 19.13 -5.59
N ILE A 51 -2.10 17.82 -5.75
CA ILE A 51 -2.38 17.16 -7.02
C ILE A 51 -3.83 17.45 -7.43
N GLU A 52 -4.81 17.19 -6.57
CA GLU A 52 -6.24 17.43 -6.86
C GLU A 52 -6.52 18.89 -7.24
N SER A 53 -5.98 19.84 -6.47
CA SER A 53 -6.14 21.28 -6.75
C SER A 53 -5.48 21.70 -8.07
N SER A 54 -4.33 21.12 -8.40
CA SER A 54 -3.66 21.35 -9.70
C SER A 54 -4.43 20.73 -10.87
N GLN A 55 -5.31 19.76 -10.60
CA GLN A 55 -6.12 19.05 -11.59
C GLN A 55 -7.48 19.70 -11.87
N VAL A 56 -7.84 20.82 -11.23
CA VAL A 56 -9.11 21.52 -11.48
C VAL A 56 -9.22 21.93 -12.96
N GLY A 57 -10.06 21.22 -13.70
CA GLY A 57 -10.31 21.42 -15.14
C GLY A 57 -9.54 20.49 -16.10
N GLY A 58 -8.66 19.60 -15.60
CA GLY A 58 -7.96 18.61 -16.41
C GLY A 58 -8.04 17.21 -15.82
N THR A 59 -8.17 16.20 -16.67
CA THR A 59 -8.10 14.80 -16.23
C THR A 59 -6.64 14.35 -16.15
N PHE A 60 -6.34 13.38 -15.27
CA PHE A 60 -5.06 12.68 -15.30
C PHE A 60 -4.74 12.19 -16.72
N SER A 61 -3.46 12.23 -17.08
CA SER A 61 -3.00 11.67 -18.35
C SER A 61 -3.29 10.16 -18.41
N ALA A 62 -3.30 9.58 -19.61
CA ALA A 62 -3.47 8.13 -19.74
C ALA A 62 -2.36 7.36 -18.98
N ASP A 63 -1.13 7.86 -19.04
CA ASP A 63 0.02 7.26 -18.36
C ASP A 63 -0.12 7.36 -16.83
N ASP A 64 -0.51 8.52 -16.30
CA ASP A 64 -0.79 8.69 -14.86
C ASP A 64 -1.87 7.71 -14.39
N LYS A 65 -2.93 7.53 -15.18
CA LYS A 65 -4.02 6.60 -14.84
C LYS A 65 -3.54 5.15 -14.79
N VAL A 66 -2.71 4.74 -15.75
CA VAL A 66 -2.13 3.39 -15.77
C VAL A 66 -1.25 3.17 -14.54
N GLN A 67 -0.39 4.15 -14.21
CA GLN A 67 0.49 4.05 -13.05
C GLN A 67 -0.27 4.07 -11.71
N LEU A 68 -1.27 4.94 -11.56
CA LEU A 68 -2.14 4.95 -10.39
C LEU A 68 -2.91 3.64 -10.24
N SER A 69 -3.35 3.03 -11.36
CA SER A 69 -3.95 1.69 -11.34
C SER A 69 -2.97 0.63 -10.85
N ALA A 70 -1.71 0.67 -11.30
CA ALA A 70 -0.67 -0.25 -10.84
C ALA A 70 -0.37 -0.08 -9.33
N ILE A 71 -0.42 1.15 -8.81
CA ILE A 71 -0.32 1.42 -7.37
C ILE A 71 -1.47 0.75 -6.61
N LEU A 72 -2.71 0.86 -7.10
CA LEU A 72 -3.87 0.19 -6.48
C LEU A 72 -3.71 -1.34 -6.48
N ASP A 73 -3.21 -1.93 -7.57
CA ASP A 73 -2.95 -3.36 -7.64
C ASP A 73 -1.91 -3.80 -6.59
N LYS A 74 -0.86 -3.01 -6.36
CA LYS A 74 0.14 -3.28 -5.32
C LYS A 74 -0.45 -3.18 -3.91
N ILE A 75 -1.32 -2.19 -3.65
CA ILE A 75 -2.05 -2.06 -2.37
C ILE A 75 -2.91 -3.31 -2.13
N ASN A 76 -3.69 -3.72 -3.13
CA ASN A 76 -4.55 -4.91 -3.05
C ASN A 76 -3.73 -6.19 -2.81
N LEU A 77 -2.57 -6.32 -3.46
CA LEU A 77 -1.67 -7.45 -3.24
C LEU A 77 -1.13 -7.48 -1.80
N LEU A 78 -0.76 -6.32 -1.25
CA LEU A 78 -0.27 -6.21 0.12
C LEU A 78 -1.37 -6.57 1.13
N GLU A 79 -2.60 -6.11 0.92
CA GLU A 79 -3.77 -6.49 1.73
C GLU A 79 -4.00 -8.00 1.68
N ALA A 80 -4.03 -8.59 0.49
CA ALA A 80 -4.27 -10.02 0.34
C ALA A 80 -3.21 -10.87 1.08
N LYS A 81 -1.93 -10.50 0.97
CA LYS A 81 -0.83 -11.22 1.63
C LYS A 81 -0.86 -11.08 3.14
N THR A 82 -1.15 -9.87 3.65
CA THR A 82 -1.25 -9.63 5.11
C THR A 82 -2.45 -10.37 5.70
N ARG A 83 -3.62 -10.32 5.04
CA ARG A 83 -4.81 -11.08 5.45
C ARG A 83 -4.58 -12.59 5.45
N ALA A 84 -3.93 -13.14 4.41
CA ALA A 84 -3.64 -14.58 4.34
C ALA A 84 -2.80 -15.06 5.53
N ARG A 85 -1.81 -14.25 5.98
CA ARG A 85 -0.99 -14.55 7.16
C ARG A 85 -1.80 -14.53 8.45
N LEU A 86 -2.68 -13.55 8.63
CA LEU A 86 -3.56 -13.46 9.79
C LEU A 86 -4.48 -14.69 9.88
N VAL A 87 -5.13 -15.05 8.76
CA VAL A 87 -6.01 -16.23 8.69
C VAL A 87 -5.26 -17.51 9.05
N TRP A 88 -4.06 -17.72 8.48
CA TRP A 88 -3.22 -18.87 8.82
C TRP A 88 -2.86 -18.93 10.31
N SER A 89 -2.48 -17.80 10.90
CA SER A 89 -2.12 -17.72 12.33
C SER A 89 -3.32 -18.04 13.23
N ASP A 90 -4.50 -17.52 12.90
CA ASP A 90 -5.74 -17.79 13.63
C ASP A 90 -6.14 -19.27 13.56
N ASP A 91 -6.05 -19.88 12.38
CA ASP A 91 -6.42 -21.28 12.18
C ASP A 91 -5.46 -22.24 12.89
N LEU A 92 -4.15 -21.95 12.86
CA LEU A 92 -3.17 -22.69 13.65
C LEU A 92 -3.46 -22.57 15.15
N GLY A 93 -3.78 -21.36 15.62
CA GLY A 93 -4.17 -21.12 17.01
C GLY A 93 -5.42 -21.91 17.43
N LYS A 94 -6.45 -21.97 16.57
CA LYS A 94 -7.64 -22.81 16.81
C LYS A 94 -7.30 -24.29 16.90
N TYR A 95 -6.42 -24.79 16.03
CA TYR A 95 -6.00 -26.20 16.04
C TYR A 95 -5.27 -26.57 17.33
N ILE A 96 -4.34 -25.70 17.78
CA ILE A 96 -3.59 -25.89 19.03
C ILE A 96 -4.55 -25.89 20.22
N ARG A 97 -5.44 -24.89 20.34
CA ARG A 97 -6.43 -24.83 21.44
C ARG A 97 -7.32 -26.07 21.51
N LYS A 98 -7.86 -26.53 20.37
CA LYS A 98 -8.66 -27.76 20.31
C LYS A 98 -7.91 -29.00 20.80
N SER A 99 -6.59 -29.04 20.63
CA SER A 99 -5.76 -30.17 21.04
C SER A 99 -5.46 -30.12 22.55
N LEU A 100 -5.27 -28.92 23.08
CA LEU A 100 -5.12 -28.68 24.52
C LEU A 100 -6.42 -29.02 25.28
N ASP A 101 -7.58 -28.60 24.76
CA ASP A 101 -8.89 -28.87 25.38
C ASP A 101 -9.26 -30.36 25.40
N LYS A 102 -8.68 -31.18 24.50
CA LYS A 102 -8.86 -32.64 24.47
C LYS A 102 -7.93 -33.40 25.42
N SER A 103 -6.98 -32.70 26.04
CA SER A 103 -5.94 -33.28 26.90
C SER A 103 -6.25 -33.12 28.40
N ILE A 104 -7.46 -32.67 28.73
CA ILE A 104 -8.04 -32.54 30.08
C ILE A 104 -9.25 -33.47 30.16
#